data_AF-M0KZ48-F1
#
_entry.id   AF-M0KZ48-F1
#
_cell.length_a   1.000
_cell.length_b   1.000
_cell.length_c   1.000
_cell.angle_alpha   90.00
_cell.angle_beta   90.00
_cell.angle_gamma   90.00
#
_symmetry.space_group_name_H-M   'P 1'
#
loop_
_entity.id
_entity.type
_entity.pdbx_description
1 polymer ?
#
loop_
_entity_poly.entity_id
_entity_poly.type
_entity_poly.pdbx_seq_one_letter_code
_entity_poly.pdbx_strand_id
1 'polypeptide(L)' 'QPLPLGHPLLTILALQFVALLSIVAFVSTYFFRKTGRVWVGATINAVLVTWVIVAGTATQFPV' A
#
# COMPACT_ATOMS: atom_id res chain seq x y z
N GLN A 1 -5.72 14.47 -25.97
CA GLN A 1 -4.64 13.56 -25.52
C GLN A 1 -5.29 12.23 -25.16
N PRO A 2 -4.81 11.07 -25.66
CA PRO A 2 -5.41 9.80 -25.27
C PRO A 2 -5.25 9.62 -23.75
N LEU A 3 -6.33 9.25 -23.07
CA LEU A 3 -6.30 8.99 -21.63
C LEU A 3 -5.24 7.91 -21.35
N PRO A 4 -4.42 8.02 -20.29
CA PRO A 4 -3.28 7.14 -20.02
C PRO A 4 -3.67 5.67 -19.70
N LEU A 5 -4.92 5.28 -19.95
CA LEU A 5 -5.50 3.96 -19.71
C LEU A 5 -4.86 2.86 -20.57
N GLY A 6 -3.96 3.22 -21.49
CA GLY A 6 -3.17 2.30 -22.32
C GLY A 6 -1.88 1.78 -21.67
N HIS A 7 -1.53 2.16 -20.44
CA HIS A 7 -0.31 1.69 -19.76
C HIS A 7 -0.65 0.57 -18.75
N PRO A 8 -0.61 -0.72 -19.14
CA PRO A 8 -0.98 -1.85 -18.27
C PRO A 8 -0.23 -1.86 -16.94
N LEU A 9 1.00 -1.34 -16.91
CA LEU A 9 1.80 -1.18 -15.70
C LEU A 9 1.14 -0.30 -14.63
N LEU A 10 0.53 0.83 -15.04
CA LEU A 10 -0.13 1.73 -14.11
C LEU A 10 -1.39 1.11 -13.50
N THR A 11 -2.12 0.31 -14.29
CA THR A 11 -3.30 -0.44 -13.80
C THR A 11 -2.91 -1.48 -12.76
N ILE A 12 -1.83 -2.24 -12.99
CA ILE A 12 -1.33 -3.24 -12.04
C ILE A 12 -0.91 -2.57 -10.72
N LEU A 13 -0.20 -1.44 -10.82
CA LEU A 13 0.22 -0.67 -9.65
C LEU A 13 -0.98 -0.08 -8.88
N ALA A 14 -1.98 0.45 -9.59
CA ALA A 14 -3.20 0.99 -8.96
C ALA A 14 -3.97 -0.08 -8.17
N LEU A 15 -4.10 -1.30 -8.72
CA LEU A 15 -4.73 -2.42 -8.03
C LEU A 15 -3.93 -2.84 -6.78
N GLN A 16 -2.60 -2.80 -6.85
CA GLN A 16 -1.73 -3.07 -5.69
C GLN A 16 -1.98 -2.06 -4.56
N PHE A 17 -2.13 -0.77 -4.87
CA PHE A 17 -2.43 0.25 -3.86
C PHE A 17 -3.79 0.04 -3.18
N VAL A 18 -4.82 -0.36 -3.92
CA VAL A 18 -6.14 -0.68 -3.34
C VAL A 18 -6.05 -1.83 -2.34
N ALA A 19 -5.31 -2.89 -2.67
CA ALA A 19 -5.09 -4.01 -1.77
C ALA A 19 -4.29 -3.58 -0.52
N LEU A 20 -3.20 -2.82 -0.69
CA LEU A 20 -2.37 -2.34 0.39
C LEU A 20 -3.15 -1.44 1.37
N LEU A 21 -3.92 -0.48 0.85
CA LEU A 21 -4.73 0.42 1.67
C LEU A 21 -5.81 -0.32 2.46
N SER A 22 -6.36 -1.39 1.88
CA SER A 22 -7.34 -2.25 2.57
C SER A 22 -6.72 -2.96 3.77
N ILE A 23 -5.50 -3.50 3.62
CA ILE A 23 -4.75 -4.12 4.72
C ILE A 23 -4.41 -3.10 5.81
N VAL A 24 -3.93 -1.92 5.40
CA VAL A 24 -3.59 -0.80 6.30
C VAL A 24 -4.80 -0.37 7.14
N ALA A 25 -5.99 -0.30 6.54
CA ALA A 25 -7.22 0.02 7.23
C ALA A 25 -7.62 -1.06 8.25
N PHE A 26 -7.50 -2.34 7.89
CA PHE A 26 -7.76 -3.47 8.79
C PHE A 26 -6.80 -3.48 9.99
N VAL A 27 -5.51 -3.33 9.75
CA VAL A 27 -4.48 -3.28 10.80
C VAL A 27 -4.72 -2.08 11.72
N SER A 28 -4.95 -0.89 11.15
CA SER A 28 -5.25 0.32 11.94
C SER A 28 -6.48 0.13 12.83
N THR A 29 -7.57 -0.38 12.28
CA THR A 29 -8.83 -0.61 13.01
C THR A 29 -8.67 -1.65 14.12
N TYR A 30 -7.93 -2.73 13.87
CA TYR A 30 -7.66 -3.76 14.86
C TYR A 30 -6.84 -3.22 16.05
N PHE A 31 -5.73 -2.54 15.77
CA PHE A 31 -4.86 -2.00 16.82
C PHE A 31 -5.49 -0.84 17.59
N PHE A 32 -6.32 -0.03 16.91
CA PHE A 32 -7.09 1.03 17.56
C PHE A 32 -8.11 0.46 18.57
N ARG A 33 -8.82 -0.61 18.20
CA ARG A 33 -9.74 -1.31 19.11
C ARG A 33 -9.05 -1.96 20.31
N LYS A 34 -7.85 -2.50 20.13
CA LYS A 34 -7.16 -3.25 21.19
C LYS A 34 -6.37 -2.37 22.17
N THR A 35 -5.87 -1.22 21.72
CA THR A 35 -4.84 -0.47 22.47
C THR A 35 -5.31 0.92 22.91
N GLY A 36 -6.38 1.46 22.32
CA GLY A 36 -6.87 2.83 22.58
C GLY A 36 -5.87 3.95 22.22
N ARG A 37 -4.68 3.60 21.70
CA ARG A 37 -3.59 4.50 21.34
C ARG A 37 -3.23 4.28 19.87
N VAL A 38 -3.22 5.35 19.08
CA VAL A 38 -2.98 5.29 17.64
C VAL A 38 -1.54 4.89 17.27
N TRP A 39 -0.59 5.10 18.20
CA TRP A 39 0.85 4.94 17.99
C TRP A 39 1.27 3.53 17.56
N VAL A 40 0.66 2.49 18.13
CA VAL A 40 1.02 1.10 17.80
C VAL A 40 0.55 0.74 16.39
N GLY A 41 -0.70 1.09 16.05
CA GLY A 41 -1.23 0.87 14.70
C GLY A 41 -0.47 1.66 13.63
N ALA A 42 -0.08 2.90 13.94
CA ALA A 42 0.70 3.75 13.04
C ALA A 42 2.10 3.17 12.76
N THR A 43 2.80 2.67 13.78
CA THR A 43 4.16 2.10 13.62
C THR A 43 4.13 0.83 12.77
N ILE A 44 3.15 -0.05 12.99
CA ILE A 44 3.01 -1.30 12.24
C ILE A 44 2.64 -1.01 10.79
N ASN A 45 1.71 -0.06 10.55
CA ASN A 45 1.37 0.36 9.20
C ASN A 45 2.54 1.02 8.48
N ALA A 46 3.36 1.82 9.17
CA ALA A 46 4.55 2.42 8.57
C ALA A 46 5.53 1.34 8.08
N VAL A 47 5.85 0.35 8.93
CA VAL A 47 6.73 -0.76 8.55
C VAL A 47 6.14 -1.59 7.39
N LEU A 48 4.85 -1.92 7.45
CA LEU A 48 4.16 -2.71 6.43
C LEU A 48 4.15 -2.01 5.07
N VAL A 49 3.79 -0.72 5.05
CA VAL A 49 3.78 0.09 3.82
C VAL A 49 5.21 0.22 3.28
N THR A 50 6.19 0.56 4.12
CA THR A 50 7.59 0.67 3.68
C THR A 50 8.08 -0.64 3.07
N TRP A 51 7.80 -1.79 3.69
CA TRP A 51 8.19 -3.08 3.14
C TRP A 51 7.53 -3.34 1.80
N VAL A 52 6.21 -3.22 1.69
CA VAL A 52 5.49 -3.54 0.44
C VAL A 52 5.94 -2.64 -0.70
N ILE A 53 6.13 -1.34 -0.45
CA ILE A 53 6.59 -0.40 -1.48
C ILE A 53 8.03 -0.71 -1.90
N VAL A 54 8.96 -0.92 -0.95
CA VAL A 54 10.36 -1.26 -1.25
C VAL A 54 10.49 -2.61 -1.97
N ALA A 55 9.68 -3.61 -1.61
CA ALA A 55 9.65 -4.88 -2.33
C ALA A 55 9.04 -4.74 -3.73
N GLY A 56 8.09 -3.82 -3.90
CA GLY A 56 7.40 -3.56 -5.16
C GLY A 56 8.25 -2.80 -6.19
N THR A 57 9.33 -2.11 -5.80
CA THR A 57 10.15 -1.30 -6.72
C THR A 57 11.02 -2.12 -7.68
N ALA A 58 10.98 -3.45 -7.65
CA ALA A 58 11.82 -4.30 -8.51
C ALA A 58 11.26 -4.56 -9.93
N THR A 59 10.04 -4.12 -10.27
CA THR A 59 9.40 -4.47 -11.57
C THR A 59 9.45 -3.37 -12.64
N GLN A 60 9.92 -2.17 -12.31
CA GLN A 60 10.18 -1.13 -13.30
C GLN A 60 11.59 -1.31 -13.85
N PHE A 61 11.82 -2.35 -14.65
CA PHE A 61 13.00 -2.38 -15.50
C PHE A 61 12.83 -1.29 -16.58
N PRO A 62 13.69 -0.26 -16.64
CA PRO A 62 13.79 0.56 -17.84
C PRO A 62 14.40 -0.34 -18.92
N VAL A 63 13.57 -0.83 -19.84
CA VAL A 63 14.02 -1.38 -21.13
C VAL A 63 14.06 -0.28 -22.17
#